data_AF-A0A9Q6S090-F1
#
_entry.id   AF-A0A9Q6S090-F1
#
_cell.length_a   1.000
_cell.length_b   1.000
_cell.length_c   1.000
_cell.angle_alpha   90.00
_cell.angle_beta   90.00
_cell.angle_gamma   90.00
#
_symmetry.space_group_name_H-M   'P 1'
#
loop_
_entity.id
_entity.type
_entity.pdbx_description
1 polymer ?
#
loop_
_entity_poly.entity_id
_entity_poly.type
_entity_poly.pdbx_seq_one_letter_code
_entity_poly.pdbx_strand_id
1 'polypeptide(L)' 'MELDVPRGAGAVLERHRPAMLIEMIKSDRGAIETLLTGLRYRQFAYVIDTLAIHESDPILQHIQQTDGGLAIS' A
#
# COMPACT_ATOMS: atom_id res chain seq x y z
N MET A 1 2.75 -5.38 -14.78
CA MET A 1 3.22 -6.46 -13.90
C MET A 1 2.75 -6.20 -12.47
N GLU A 2 3.14 -5.09 -11.85
CA GLU A 2 2.82 -4.79 -10.45
C GLU A 2 1.37 -4.32 -10.25
N LEU A 3 0.76 -3.74 -11.28
CA LEU A 3 -0.68 -3.43 -11.28
C LEU A 3 -1.54 -4.67 -11.51
N ASP A 4 -1.02 -5.69 -12.20
CA ASP A 4 -1.79 -6.88 -12.58
C ASP A 4 -2.01 -7.81 -11.38
N VAL A 5 -1.05 -7.85 -10.44
CA VAL A 5 -1.13 -8.66 -9.22
C VAL A 5 -2.28 -8.20 -8.30
N PRO A 6 -2.39 -6.92 -7.88
CA PRO A 6 -3.51 -6.47 -7.07
C PRO A 6 -4.86 -6.56 -7.79
N ARG A 7 -4.89 -6.36 -9.12
CA ARG A 7 -6.11 -6.54 -9.93
C ARG A 7 -6.60 -7.99 -9.91
N GLY A 8 -5.70 -8.95 -10.09
CA GLY A 8 -6.04 -10.37 -10.04
C GLY A 8 -6.34 -10.88 -8.62
N ALA A 9 -5.79 -10.22 -7.60
CA ALA A 9 -5.92 -10.59 -6.20
C ALA A 9 -7.08 -9.89 -5.46
N GLY A 10 -7.97 -9.16 -6.15
CA GLY A 10 -9.01 -8.33 -5.53
C GLY A 10 -9.80 -9.04 -4.41
N ALA A 11 -10.31 -10.25 -4.66
CA ALA A 11 -11.04 -11.03 -3.66
C ALA A 11 -10.20 -11.38 -2.41
N VAL A 12 -8.88 -11.59 -2.58
CA VAL A 12 -7.95 -11.84 -1.47
C VAL A 12 -7.71 -10.56 -0.69
N LEU A 13 -7.52 -9.43 -1.38
CA LEU A 13 -7.29 -8.13 -0.76
C LEU A 13 -8.52 -7.67 0.04
N GLU A 14 -9.73 -7.83 -0.50
CA GLU A 14 -10.98 -7.50 0.18
C GLU A 14 -11.20 -8.35 1.44
N ARG A 15 -10.90 -9.66 1.35
CA ARG A 15 -11.12 -10.62 2.43
C ARG A 15 -10.08 -10.54 3.53
N HIS A 16 -8.80 -10.51 3.16
CA HIS A 16 -7.68 -10.68 4.10
C HIS A 16 -6.99 -9.37 4.46
N ARG A 17 -7.13 -8.34 3.62
CA ARG A 17 -6.62 -6.98 3.89
C ARG A 17 -5.14 -6.95 4.34
N PRO A 18 -4.24 -7.70 3.66
CA PRO A 18 -2.83 -7.75 4.09
C PRO A 18 -2.18 -6.38 3.94
N ALA A 19 -1.21 -6.06 4.81
CA ALA A 19 -0.26 -4.98 4.55
C ALA A 19 0.64 -5.36 3.36
N MET A 20 0.91 -4.41 2.48
CA MET A 20 1.68 -4.64 1.24
C MET A 20 2.79 -3.60 1.09
N LEU A 21 3.98 -4.04 0.68
CA LEU A 21 5.06 -3.17 0.22
C LEU A 21 5.19 -3.34 -1.30
N ILE A 22 5.03 -2.26 -2.06
CA ILE A 22 4.95 -2.29 -3.52
C ILE A 22 6.06 -1.41 -4.11
N GLU A 23 6.89 -1.97 -5.00
CA GLU A 23 7.88 -1.21 -5.76
C GLU A 23 7.18 -0.37 -6.84
N MET A 24 7.44 0.94 -6.85
CA MET A 24 6.76 1.89 -7.74
C MET A 24 7.62 2.33 -8.94
N ILE A 25 8.94 2.15 -8.93
CA ILE A 25 9.86 2.71 -9.95
C ILE A 25 9.63 2.15 -11.36
N LYS A 26 9.11 0.92 -11.49
CA LYS A 26 8.83 0.26 -12.77
C LYS A 26 7.33 0.25 -13.13
N SER A 27 6.52 0.97 -12.36
CA SER A 27 5.06 0.80 -12.34
C SER A 27 4.32 2.09 -12.68
N ASP A 28 3.09 1.97 -13.18
CA ASP A 28 2.17 3.10 -13.24
C ASP A 28 1.68 3.41 -11.82
N ARG A 29 2.37 4.36 -11.18
CA ARG A 29 2.09 4.82 -9.82
C ARG A 29 0.64 5.26 -9.66
N GLY A 30 0.12 6.07 -10.59
CA GLY A 30 -1.24 6.62 -10.49
C GLY A 30 -2.30 5.53 -10.55
N ALA A 31 -2.10 4.52 -11.40
CA ALA A 31 -3.02 3.39 -11.49
C ALA A 31 -3.01 2.51 -10.23
N ILE A 32 -1.84 2.29 -9.63
CA ILE A 32 -1.70 1.52 -8.37
C ILE A 32 -2.34 2.29 -7.21
N GLU A 33 -2.04 3.57 -7.05
CA GLU A 33 -2.59 4.42 -5.97
C GLU A 33 -4.12 4.51 -6.08
N THR A 34 -4.66 4.64 -7.30
CA THR A 34 -6.11 4.62 -7.54
C THR A 34 -6.75 3.30 -7.11
N LEU A 35 -6.13 2.18 -7.47
CA LEU A 35 -6.63 0.85 -7.11
C LEU A 35 -6.61 0.63 -5.59
N LEU A 36 -5.50 0.95 -4.93
CA LEU A 36 -5.34 0.81 -3.48
C LEU A 36 -6.33 1.70 -2.73
N THR A 37 -6.53 2.93 -3.21
CA THR A 37 -7.54 3.85 -2.65
C THR A 37 -8.95 3.26 -2.77
N GLY A 38 -9.29 2.67 -3.92
CA GLY A 38 -10.57 1.97 -4.11
C GLY A 38 -10.78 0.78 -3.16
N LEU A 39 -9.69 0.13 -2.74
CA LEU A 39 -9.68 -0.95 -1.76
C LEU A 39 -9.51 -0.47 -0.31
N ARG A 40 -9.60 0.84 -0.05
CA ARG A 40 -9.50 1.46 1.29
C ARG A 40 -8.14 1.26 1.98
N TYR A 41 -7.08 1.25 1.19
CA TYR A 41 -5.71 1.23 1.68
C TYR A 41 -5.15 2.64 1.84
N ARG A 42 -4.60 2.92 3.02
CA ARG A 42 -3.71 4.05 3.26
C ARG A 42 -2.34 3.74 2.68
N GLN A 43 -1.78 4.73 1.99
CA GLN A 43 -0.53 4.59 1.24
C GLN A 43 0.53 5.51 1.86
N PHE A 44 1.71 4.96 2.11
CA PHE A 44 2.86 5.68 2.64
C PHE A 44 4.02 5.54 1.66
N ALA A 45 4.29 6.60 0.92
CA ALA A 45 5.39 6.62 -0.03
C ALA A 45 6.74 6.64 0.72
N TYR A 46 7.66 5.78 0.31
CA TYR A 46 9.02 5.76 0.84
C TYR A 46 10.02 5.45 -0.27
N VAL A 47 10.74 6.49 -0.70
CA VAL A 47 11.75 6.42 -1.77
C VAL A 47 11.15 5.83 -3.06
N ILE A 48 11.50 4.60 -3.43
CA ILE A 48 11.02 3.92 -4.63
C ILE A 48 9.80 3.03 -4.38
N ASP A 49 9.42 2.82 -3.12
CA ASP A 49 8.39 1.90 -2.70
C ASP A 49 7.18 2.64 -2.09
N THR A 50 6.11 1.90 -1.89
CA THR A 50 4.94 2.36 -1.15
C THR A 50 4.43 1.26 -0.25
N LEU A 51 4.32 1.58 1.05
CA LEU A 51 3.66 0.74 2.03
C LEU A 51 2.16 1.03 1.98
N ALA A 52 1.35 0.02 1.73
CA ALA A 52 -0.10 0.09 1.72
C ALA A 52 -0.65 -0.72 2.91
N ILE A 53 -1.40 -0.06 3.79
CA ILE A 53 -2.06 -0.69 4.94
C ILE A 53 -3.55 -0.38 4.88
N HIS A 54 -4.40 -1.40 5.03
CA HIS A 54 -5.84 -1.21 5.01
C HIS A 54 -6.28 -0.32 6.18
N GLU A 55 -7.22 0.60 5.96
CA GLU A 55 -7.61 1.61 6.97
C GLU A 55 -8.18 1.03 8.28
N SER A 56 -8.61 -0.23 8.27
CA SER A 56 -9.09 -0.93 9.47
C SER A 56 -7.98 -1.58 10.29
N ASP A 57 -6.72 -1.54 9.84
CA ASP A 57 -5.61 -2.17 10.54
C ASP A 57 -5.14 -1.28 11.71
N PRO A 58 -5.15 -1.79 12.96
CA PRO A 58 -4.74 -1.00 14.12
C PRO A 58 -3.26 -0.59 14.08
N ILE A 59 -2.40 -1.22 13.28
CA ILE A 59 -0.98 -0.85 13.17
C ILE A 59 -0.81 0.60 12.69
N LEU A 60 -1.81 1.18 12.00
CA LEU A 60 -1.79 2.55 11.51
C LEU A 60 -1.51 3.59 12.61
N GLN A 61 -1.93 3.34 13.85
CA GLN A 61 -1.67 4.25 14.97
C GLN A 61 -0.19 4.32 15.39
N HIS A 62 0.60 3.35 14.93
CA HIS A 62 2.03 3.21 15.23
C HIS A 62 2.91 3.62 14.05
N ILE A 63 2.32 3.91 12.87
CA ILE A 63 3.10 4.30 11.69
C ILE A 63 3.49 5.77 11.81
N GLN A 64 4.79 6.03 11.76
CA GLN A 64 5.37 7.36 11.67
C GLN A 64 6.13 7.49 10.36
N GLN A 65 5.72 8.45 9.54
CA GLN A 65 6.45 8.83 8.33
C GLN A 65 7.39 9.99 8.69
N THR A 66 8.67 9.80 8.41
CA THR A 66 9.74 10.78 8.64
C THR A 66 10.41 11.11 7.31
N ASP A 67 11.18 12.20 7.26
CA ASP A 67 11.90 12.62 6.05
C ASP A 67 12.86 11.54 5.50
N GLY A 68 13.27 10.58 6.32
CA GLY A 68 14.22 9.50 5.94
C GLY A 68 13.65 8.09 5.93
N GLY A 69 12.36 7.88 6.26
CA GLY A 69 11.88 6.55 6.62
C GLY A 69 10.42 6.43 7.01
N LEU A 70 9.93 5.19 7.00
CA LEU A 70 8.77 4.75 7.77
C LEU A 70 9.25 4.02 9.03
N ALA A 71 8.73 4.41 10.19
CA ALA A 71 9.01 3.78 11.46
C ALA A 71 7.71 3.23 12.07
N ILE A 72 7.83 2.18 12.88
CA ILE A 72 6.75 1.62 13.70
C ILE A 72 7.16 1.83 15.16
N SER A 73 6.42 2.64 15.91
CA SER A 73 6.74 3.01 17.29
C SER A 73 5.54 3.07 18.23
#